data_AF-A0A3N5Y6V4-F1
#
_entry.id   AF-A0A3N5Y6V4-F1
#
_cell.length_a   1.000
_cell.length_b   1.000
_cell.length_c   1.000
_cell.angle_alpha   90.00
_cell.angle_beta   90.00
_cell.angle_gamma   90.00
#
_symmetry.space_group_name_H-M   'P 1'
#
loop_
_entity.id
_entity.type
_entity.pdbx_description
1 polymer ?
#
loop_
_entity_poly.entity_id
_entity_poly.type
_entity_poly.pdbx_seq_one_letter_code
_entity_poly.pdbx_strand_id
1 'polypeptide(L)'
;MLYDHDPLPLPKLLAGPILRSVNAHAFTVWLVTTSDEDLHLSCSIKGSCTQRKQQIGEHAFIYLLTYSPEKALTPDTEYTYDVMEKNKQGDAVSLTHEHTHLHYAQRDLHFYYRPTLTNVVHGSCRKPHYEGEDALTNLDKVIETSLSNKDVRPDLLLMTGDQVYTDDVAGPMLQAIHQICQRLGLFTESLDGSVIESSEALFSHHASYYRRDELLPKIDSNETLLDTFFGAKKKPIFTSVHAKNHLIGLNEMLAMYLLVWSPLCWKLVTFTSEKIDDQYKAIYHKEQQAIEAFVSGLSAIQRVLAHIPVYMIFDDHDITDDWNLTRNWEEIVYGHPLSKRIIGNALVAYWLCQGWGNTPDRFDDIHHTASDVLKPGMPNLDNLIDQLLEWDQWHYQLDTSPTLYVLDTRTQRWRSESNGNKPSGLMDWEALCEFQHGIIGHDKVIVVSAAPIYGVKLIEAIQRIFTALGHALTVDAENWMAHKGTASVILNIFRHIKTPPLFIILSGDVHYSFVYDVSLKFRRNSPRIVQFTCSGIKNVFPDKLINFFDRLNQVLYASRSPLNWFTKRRTMKIKTRHPKGVKGRTLVNTCALGQLFISPDNDKVDCRLLKADGNTIEFESQNDE
;
A
#
# COMPACT_ATOMS: atom_id res chain seq x y z
N MET A 1 21.05 -11.26 41.26
CA MET A 1 19.61 -11.58 41.35
C MET A 1 18.94 -10.83 40.23
N LEU A 2 18.77 -11.51 39.10
CA LEU A 2 18.09 -10.97 37.92
C LEU A 2 16.60 -10.95 38.28
N TYR A 3 15.96 -9.79 38.13
CA TYR A 3 14.50 -9.71 38.21
C TYR A 3 13.95 -10.50 37.03
N ASP A 4 13.48 -11.72 37.32
CA ASP A 4 12.62 -12.52 36.46
C ASP A 4 11.26 -11.80 36.45
N HIS A 5 11.14 -10.78 35.59
CA HIS A 5 9.85 -10.18 35.31
C HIS A 5 9.10 -11.20 34.46
N ASP A 6 8.03 -11.78 35.01
CA ASP A 6 7.07 -12.55 34.22
C ASP A 6 6.76 -11.77 32.94
N PRO A 7 6.84 -12.41 31.76
CA PRO A 7 6.58 -11.74 30.51
C PRO A 7 5.17 -11.13 30.55
N LEU A 8 5.04 -9.86 30.12
CA LEU A 8 3.75 -9.17 30.07
C LEU A 8 2.69 -10.07 29.41
N PRO A 9 1.48 -10.17 29.98
CA PRO A 9 0.42 -11.00 29.39
C PRO A 9 0.09 -10.52 27.98
N LEU A 10 -0.16 -11.46 27.06
CA LEU A 10 -0.55 -11.12 25.70
C LEU A 10 -1.95 -10.50 25.68
N PRO A 11 -2.16 -9.35 25.00
CA PRO A 11 -3.49 -8.78 24.87
C PRO A 11 -4.36 -9.68 23.99
N LYS A 12 -5.65 -9.77 24.28
CA LYS A 12 -6.56 -10.62 23.51
C LYS A 12 -6.67 -10.18 22.04
N LEU A 13 -6.92 -8.90 21.82
CA LEU A 13 -6.85 -8.25 20.50
C LEU A 13 -5.40 -7.87 20.21
N LEU A 14 -4.85 -8.39 19.12
CA LEU A 14 -3.51 -8.08 18.65
C LEU A 14 -3.51 -6.96 17.62
N ALA A 15 -4.43 -6.95 16.66
CA ALA A 15 -4.53 -5.89 15.62
C ALA A 15 -5.97 -5.78 15.09
N GLY A 16 -6.29 -4.66 14.43
CA GLY A 16 -7.65 -4.33 13.99
C GLY A 16 -8.54 -3.85 15.16
N PRO A 17 -9.87 -3.78 15.00
CA PRO A 17 -10.61 -4.08 13.78
C PRO A 17 -10.34 -3.06 12.67
N ILE A 18 -10.29 -3.52 11.43
CA ILE A 18 -10.26 -2.68 10.23
C ILE A 18 -11.53 -2.98 9.43
N LEU A 19 -12.35 -1.97 9.17
CA LEU A 19 -13.50 -2.07 8.29
C LEU A 19 -13.03 -2.11 6.84
N ARG A 20 -13.32 -3.21 6.14
CA ARG A 20 -12.85 -3.51 4.79
C ARG A 20 -13.98 -3.33 3.77
N SER A 21 -14.20 -4.32 2.91
CA SER A 21 -15.25 -4.32 1.88
C SER A 21 -16.60 -3.95 2.49
N VAL A 22 -17.30 -2.99 1.87
CA VAL A 22 -18.67 -2.57 2.22
C VAL A 22 -19.45 -2.43 0.92
N ASN A 23 -20.55 -3.16 0.80
CA ASN A 23 -21.51 -3.05 -0.29
C ASN A 23 -22.95 -3.13 0.25
N ALA A 24 -23.95 -3.09 -0.65
CA ALA A 24 -25.36 -3.12 -0.26
C ALA A 24 -25.75 -4.36 0.56
N HIS A 25 -25.04 -5.47 0.42
CA HIS A 25 -25.42 -6.79 0.94
C HIS A 25 -24.45 -7.36 1.96
N ALA A 26 -23.31 -6.73 2.20
CA ALA A 26 -22.35 -7.18 3.19
C ALA A 26 -21.37 -6.07 3.61
N PHE A 27 -20.80 -6.21 4.80
CA PHE A 27 -19.55 -5.57 5.16
C PHE A 27 -18.59 -6.55 5.83
N THR A 28 -17.29 -6.28 5.73
CA THR A 28 -16.23 -7.15 6.24
C THR A 28 -15.33 -6.43 7.23
N VAL A 29 -14.92 -7.12 8.29
CA VAL A 29 -13.99 -6.62 9.30
C VAL A 29 -12.80 -7.58 9.42
N TRP A 30 -11.59 -7.02 9.33
CA TRP A 30 -10.33 -7.73 9.55
C TRP A 30 -9.79 -7.47 10.96
N LEU A 31 -9.29 -8.49 11.64
CA LEU A 31 -8.64 -8.36 12.94
C LEU A 31 -7.72 -9.56 13.26
N VAL A 32 -6.93 -9.44 14.33
CA VAL A 32 -6.04 -10.50 14.81
C VAL A 32 -6.20 -10.68 16.30
N THR A 33 -6.32 -11.92 16.77
CA THR A 33 -6.39 -12.28 18.20
C THR A 33 -5.28 -13.22 18.63
N THR A 34 -5.05 -13.27 19.94
CA THR A 34 -4.04 -14.12 20.57
C THR A 34 -4.44 -15.60 20.63
N SER A 35 -5.74 -15.90 20.63
CA SER A 35 -6.28 -17.27 20.72
C SER A 35 -7.32 -17.53 19.63
N ASP A 36 -7.61 -18.81 19.41
CA ASP A 36 -8.68 -19.25 18.52
C ASP A 36 -10.06 -18.99 19.17
N GLU A 37 -10.69 -17.91 18.77
CA GLU A 37 -12.00 -17.47 19.24
C GLU A 37 -13.13 -17.79 18.24
N ASP A 38 -14.36 -17.95 18.78
CA ASP A 38 -15.62 -17.95 18.01
C ASP A 38 -16.15 -16.51 17.94
N LEU A 39 -15.71 -15.77 16.92
CA LEU A 39 -16.04 -14.38 16.72
C LEU A 39 -17.22 -14.20 15.77
N HIS A 40 -18.02 -13.18 16.05
CA HIS A 40 -19.09 -12.74 15.17
C HIS A 40 -19.28 -11.23 15.26
N LEU A 41 -19.83 -10.65 14.20
CA LEU A 41 -20.21 -9.25 14.19
C LEU A 41 -21.64 -9.11 14.71
N SER A 42 -21.85 -8.18 15.64
CA SER A 42 -23.17 -7.63 15.92
C SER A 42 -23.35 -6.32 15.16
N CYS A 43 -24.58 -6.01 14.73
CA CYS A 43 -24.89 -4.81 13.98
C CYS A 43 -26.25 -4.25 14.41
N SER A 44 -26.47 -2.95 14.19
CA SER A 44 -27.74 -2.27 14.46
C SER A 44 -28.94 -2.84 13.68
N ILE A 45 -28.69 -3.62 12.63
CA ILE A 45 -29.69 -4.30 11.82
C ILE A 45 -29.48 -5.82 11.86
N LYS A 46 -30.56 -6.59 11.68
CA LYS A 46 -30.50 -8.06 11.65
C LYS A 46 -29.76 -8.59 10.42
N GLY A 47 -29.05 -9.69 10.61
CA GLY A 47 -28.22 -10.34 9.61
C GLY A 47 -27.53 -11.58 10.16
N SER A 48 -26.65 -12.15 9.35
CA SER A 48 -25.78 -13.26 9.73
C SER A 48 -24.32 -12.85 9.61
N CYS A 49 -23.45 -13.51 10.36
CA CYS A 49 -22.01 -13.33 10.26
C CYS A 49 -21.37 -14.63 9.78
N THR A 50 -20.44 -14.54 8.83
CA THR A 50 -19.51 -15.61 8.48
C THR A 50 -18.13 -15.27 9.00
N GLN A 51 -17.36 -16.31 9.35
CA GLN A 51 -16.01 -16.19 9.88
C GLN A 51 -15.06 -16.99 8.99
N ARG A 52 -14.07 -16.33 8.41
CA ARG A 52 -12.85 -16.96 7.88
C ARG A 52 -11.71 -16.70 8.85
N LYS A 53 -10.85 -17.69 9.09
CA LYS A 53 -9.72 -17.57 10.02
C LYS A 53 -8.47 -18.25 9.49
N GLN A 54 -7.30 -17.74 9.86
CA GLN A 54 -6.01 -18.37 9.59
C GLN A 54 -5.10 -18.24 10.82
N GLN A 55 -4.62 -19.37 11.33
CA GLN A 55 -3.57 -19.38 12.35
C GLN A 55 -2.23 -19.09 11.68
N ILE A 56 -1.44 -18.19 12.26
CA ILE A 56 -0.10 -17.80 11.76
C ILE A 56 1.00 -17.94 12.81
N GLY A 57 0.63 -18.26 14.05
CA GLY A 57 1.54 -18.51 15.16
C GLY A 57 0.83 -19.25 16.29
N GLU A 58 1.59 -19.61 17.32
CA GLU A 58 1.05 -20.22 18.55
C GLU A 58 -0.01 -19.32 19.21
N HIS A 59 0.21 -18.00 19.12
CA HIS A 59 -0.62 -16.97 19.74
C HIS A 59 -1.03 -15.89 18.74
N ALA A 60 -1.31 -16.26 17.48
CA ALA A 60 -1.72 -15.30 16.47
C ALA A 60 -2.67 -15.92 15.44
N PHE A 61 -3.89 -15.40 15.41
CA PHE A 61 -5.00 -15.86 14.57
C PHE A 61 -5.60 -14.66 13.84
N ILE A 62 -5.52 -14.67 12.51
CA ILE A 62 -6.11 -13.63 11.67
C ILE A 62 -7.55 -14.01 11.35
N TYR A 63 -8.46 -13.06 11.49
CA TYR A 63 -9.89 -13.21 11.21
C TYR A 63 -10.34 -12.25 10.12
N LEU A 64 -11.23 -12.75 9.28
CA LEU A 64 -12.02 -11.97 8.34
C LEU A 64 -13.50 -12.30 8.59
N LEU A 65 -14.20 -11.36 9.22
CA LEU A 65 -15.61 -11.50 9.59
C LEU A 65 -16.47 -10.76 8.57
N THR A 66 -17.41 -11.44 7.93
CA THR A 66 -18.33 -10.80 6.98
C THR A 66 -19.75 -10.83 7.53
N TYR A 67 -20.36 -9.66 7.66
CA TYR A 67 -21.75 -9.51 8.08
C TYR A 67 -22.66 -9.30 6.87
N SER A 68 -23.65 -10.15 6.72
CA SER A 68 -24.66 -10.11 5.65
C SER A 68 -26.02 -9.75 6.25
N PRO A 69 -26.48 -8.49 6.12
CA PRO A 69 -27.79 -8.09 6.62
C PRO A 69 -28.94 -8.77 5.87
N GLU A 70 -30.04 -9.04 6.56
CA GLU A 70 -31.26 -9.63 5.96
C GLU A 70 -31.90 -8.70 4.89
N LYS A 71 -31.68 -7.40 5.03
CA LYS A 71 -32.10 -6.37 4.09
C LYS A 71 -30.88 -5.59 3.63
N ALA A 72 -30.87 -5.19 2.36
CA ALA A 72 -29.80 -4.37 1.82
C ALA A 72 -29.62 -3.08 2.65
N LEU A 73 -28.37 -2.66 2.81
CA LEU A 73 -28.00 -1.40 3.45
C LEU A 73 -28.63 -0.23 2.68
N THR A 74 -29.21 0.70 3.43
CA THR A 74 -29.79 1.93 2.91
C THR A 74 -28.67 2.94 2.67
N PRO A 75 -28.61 3.60 1.49
CA PRO A 75 -27.65 4.66 1.23
C PRO A 75 -27.69 5.76 2.29
N ASP A 76 -26.54 6.38 2.55
CA ASP A 76 -26.36 7.55 3.43
C ASP A 76 -26.81 7.32 4.89
N THR A 77 -26.92 6.06 5.29
CA THR A 77 -27.36 5.64 6.61
C THR A 77 -26.17 5.20 7.46
N GLU A 78 -26.19 5.60 8.73
CA GLU A 78 -25.22 5.18 9.74
C GLU A 78 -25.59 3.79 10.28
N TYR A 79 -24.61 2.90 10.36
CA TYR A 79 -24.72 1.58 10.97
C TYR A 79 -23.71 1.49 12.10
N THR A 80 -24.14 0.95 13.25
CA THR A 80 -23.23 0.61 14.35
C THR A 80 -22.97 -0.88 14.36
N TYR A 81 -21.77 -1.27 14.77
CA TYR A 81 -21.37 -2.66 14.86
C TYR A 81 -20.38 -2.88 16.01
N ASP A 82 -20.23 -4.14 16.40
CA ASP A 82 -19.23 -4.57 17.38
C ASP A 82 -18.70 -5.96 17.03
N VAL A 83 -17.47 -6.25 17.43
CA VAL A 83 -16.88 -7.59 17.35
C VAL A 83 -17.17 -8.31 18.67
N MET A 84 -17.96 -9.36 18.57
CA MET A 84 -18.42 -10.15 19.70
C MET A 84 -17.73 -11.50 19.71
N GLU A 85 -17.48 -12.01 20.90
CA GLU A 85 -16.96 -13.34 21.15
C GLU A 85 -17.98 -14.12 21.99
N LYS A 86 -18.15 -15.42 21.71
CA LYS A 86 -18.85 -16.30 22.65
C LYS A 86 -17.90 -16.74 23.76
N ASN A 87 -18.20 -16.35 25.00
CA ASN A 87 -17.44 -16.80 26.16
C ASN A 87 -17.67 -18.30 26.44
N LYS A 88 -16.95 -18.85 27.44
CA LYS A 88 -17.07 -20.27 27.83
C LYS A 88 -18.45 -20.67 28.36
N GLN A 89 -19.26 -19.70 28.83
CA GLN A 89 -20.64 -19.90 29.24
C GLN A 89 -21.64 -19.82 28.07
N GLY A 90 -21.17 -19.41 26.88
CA GLY A 90 -21.99 -19.20 25.68
C GLY A 90 -22.56 -17.80 25.53
N ASP A 91 -22.26 -16.87 26.45
CA ASP A 91 -22.72 -15.48 26.35
C ASP A 91 -21.84 -14.69 25.37
N ALA A 92 -22.46 -13.78 24.62
CA ALA A 92 -21.74 -12.87 23.74
C ALA A 92 -21.12 -11.71 24.55
N VAL A 93 -19.80 -11.57 24.50
CA VAL A 93 -19.03 -10.50 25.14
C VAL A 93 -18.35 -9.67 24.06
N SER A 94 -18.36 -8.34 24.23
CA SER A 94 -17.70 -7.43 23.29
C SER A 94 -16.18 -7.54 23.43
N LEU A 95 -15.50 -7.76 22.30
CA LEU A 95 -14.04 -7.71 22.21
C LEU A 95 -13.54 -6.26 22.13
N THR A 96 -14.36 -5.31 21.66
CA THR A 96 -13.92 -3.93 21.42
C THR A 96 -14.23 -2.98 22.58
N HIS A 97 -15.22 -3.29 23.42
CA HIS A 97 -15.69 -2.42 24.50
C HIS A 97 -14.59 -2.03 25.51
N GLU A 98 -13.70 -2.95 25.87
CA GLU A 98 -12.59 -2.67 26.79
C GLU A 98 -11.50 -1.78 26.15
N HIS A 99 -11.47 -1.70 24.82
CA HIS A 99 -10.53 -0.89 24.05
C HIS A 99 -11.10 0.51 23.80
N THR A 100 -11.27 1.28 24.88
CA THR A 100 -11.89 2.62 24.86
C THR A 100 -11.32 3.59 23.83
N HIS A 101 -10.05 3.43 23.42
CA HIS A 101 -9.43 4.26 22.38
C HIS A 101 -10.04 4.05 20.98
N LEU A 102 -10.75 2.94 20.73
CA LEU A 102 -11.46 2.66 19.47
C LEU A 102 -12.77 3.44 19.32
N HIS A 103 -13.27 4.06 20.38
CA HIS A 103 -14.61 4.66 20.40
C HIS A 103 -14.54 6.19 20.33
N TYR A 104 -15.37 6.79 19.48
CA TYR A 104 -15.60 8.24 19.51
C TYR A 104 -16.76 8.55 20.45
N ALA A 105 -16.55 9.44 21.42
CA ALA A 105 -17.59 9.90 22.35
C ALA A 105 -18.41 8.77 23.00
N GLN A 106 -17.75 7.64 23.35
CA GLN A 106 -18.37 6.44 23.94
C GLN A 106 -19.46 5.78 23.06
N ARG A 107 -19.44 6.03 21.75
CA ARG A 107 -20.29 5.34 20.77
C ARG A 107 -19.65 4.04 20.32
N ASP A 108 -20.47 3.06 19.94
CA ASP A 108 -20.02 1.85 19.26
C ASP A 108 -19.27 2.17 17.95
N LEU A 109 -18.59 1.17 17.41
CA LEU A 109 -17.98 1.30 16.09
C LEU A 109 -19.08 1.60 15.07
N HIS A 110 -18.84 2.53 14.16
CA HIS A 110 -19.87 2.95 13.21
C HIS A 110 -19.30 3.31 11.85
N PHE A 111 -20.12 3.13 10.83
CA PHE A 111 -19.79 3.53 9.47
C PHE A 111 -21.04 4.00 8.73
N TYR A 112 -20.83 4.59 7.55
CA TYR A 112 -21.91 4.99 6.65
C TYR A 112 -21.82 4.17 5.38
N TYR A 113 -22.96 3.67 4.89
CA TYR A 113 -23.00 3.06 3.56
C TYR A 113 -23.16 4.15 2.49
N ARG A 114 -22.11 4.39 1.70
CA ARG A 114 -22.02 5.48 0.71
C ARG A 114 -21.81 4.92 -0.70
N PRO A 115 -22.87 4.49 -1.42
CA PRO A 115 -22.73 4.02 -2.79
C PRO A 115 -22.46 5.15 -3.78
N THR A 116 -22.77 6.40 -3.44
CA THR A 116 -22.39 7.58 -4.23
C THR A 116 -21.22 8.29 -3.57
N LEU A 117 -20.05 8.27 -4.21
CA LEU A 117 -18.82 8.83 -3.66
C LEU A 117 -18.73 10.33 -3.96
N THR A 118 -18.53 11.11 -2.91
CA THR A 118 -18.44 12.57 -2.94
C THR A 118 -17.20 13.09 -2.22
N ASN A 119 -16.63 12.34 -1.27
CA ASN A 119 -15.47 12.68 -0.46
C ASN A 119 -14.58 11.44 -0.26
N VAL A 120 -13.60 11.26 -1.13
CA VAL A 120 -12.69 10.11 -1.10
C VAL A 120 -11.33 10.56 -0.58
N VAL A 121 -10.80 9.87 0.43
CA VAL A 121 -9.45 10.12 0.94
C VAL A 121 -8.51 9.04 0.41
N HIS A 122 -7.30 9.42 -0.03
CA HIS A 122 -6.31 8.48 -0.52
C HIS A 122 -4.87 8.88 -0.19
N GLY A 123 -3.94 7.93 -0.24
CA GLY A 123 -2.51 8.19 -0.15
C GLY A 123 -1.65 6.94 -0.18
N SER A 124 -0.34 7.13 -0.29
CA SER A 124 0.69 6.06 -0.30
C SER A 124 1.94 6.49 0.49
N CYS A 125 2.89 5.57 0.63
CA CYS A 125 4.23 5.80 1.17
C CYS A 125 4.21 6.17 2.66
N ARG A 126 3.84 5.19 3.50
CA ARG A 126 3.76 5.31 4.95
C ARG A 126 4.96 4.66 5.63
N LYS A 127 6.14 5.25 5.47
CA LYS A 127 7.39 4.71 6.01
C LYS A 127 7.51 4.95 7.54
N PRO A 128 7.53 3.91 8.40
CA PRO A 128 7.47 4.10 9.85
C PRO A 128 8.60 4.94 10.45
N HIS A 129 9.81 4.82 9.90
CA HIS A 129 11.01 5.47 10.44
C HIS A 129 11.40 6.76 9.70
N TYR A 130 10.52 7.31 8.87
CA TYR A 130 10.72 8.65 8.29
C TYR A 130 10.49 9.74 9.35
N GLU A 131 11.32 10.78 9.37
CA GLU A 131 11.32 11.84 10.41
C GLU A 131 10.16 12.86 10.32
N GLY A 132 9.10 12.56 9.55
CA GLY A 132 7.89 13.38 9.43
C GLY A 132 6.70 12.87 10.25
N GLU A 133 5.65 13.68 10.36
CA GLU A 133 4.39 13.28 11.00
C GLU A 133 3.58 12.31 10.11
N ASP A 134 2.80 11.43 10.72
CA ASP A 134 1.90 10.52 9.99
C ASP A 134 0.59 11.23 9.64
N ALA A 135 0.33 11.44 8.35
CA ALA A 135 -0.88 12.18 7.93
C ALA A 135 -2.20 11.46 8.28
N LEU A 136 -2.20 10.14 8.51
CA LEU A 136 -3.40 9.39 8.91
C LEU A 136 -3.95 9.82 10.27
N THR A 137 -3.11 10.34 11.17
CA THR A 137 -3.59 10.78 12.50
C THR A 137 -4.55 11.97 12.40
N ASN A 138 -4.47 12.76 11.33
CA ASN A 138 -5.39 13.88 11.15
C ASN A 138 -6.78 13.43 10.66
N LEU A 139 -6.87 12.26 10.02
CA LEU A 139 -8.15 11.69 9.58
C LEU A 139 -9.06 11.35 10.78
N ASP A 140 -8.45 11.01 11.92
CA ASP A 140 -9.15 10.77 13.19
C ASP A 140 -9.95 12.01 13.63
N LYS A 141 -9.31 13.19 13.58
CA LYS A 141 -9.96 14.48 13.91
C LYS A 141 -11.06 14.84 12.92
N VAL A 142 -10.86 14.52 11.64
CA VAL A 142 -11.89 14.74 10.60
C VAL A 142 -13.12 13.87 10.87
N ILE A 143 -12.93 12.59 11.20
CA ILE A 143 -14.02 11.67 11.55
C ILE A 143 -14.72 12.14 12.84
N GLU A 144 -13.96 12.52 13.87
CA GLU A 144 -14.53 13.05 15.12
C GLU A 144 -15.38 14.30 14.87
N THR A 145 -14.87 15.25 14.08
CA THR A 145 -15.62 16.46 13.68
C THR A 145 -16.90 16.08 12.92
N SER A 146 -16.82 15.05 12.09
CA SER A 146 -17.94 14.60 11.27
C SER A 146 -19.15 14.09 12.07
N LEU A 147 -18.95 13.73 13.34
CA LEU A 147 -20.04 13.36 14.25
C LEU A 147 -21.03 14.51 14.47
N SER A 148 -20.54 15.75 14.40
CA SER A 148 -21.35 16.97 14.52
C SER A 148 -21.71 17.60 13.17
N ASN A 149 -20.92 17.33 12.13
CA ASN A 149 -21.13 17.82 10.77
C ASN A 149 -20.91 16.70 9.74
N LYS A 150 -22.00 16.08 9.28
CA LYS A 150 -21.91 14.92 8.39
C LYS A 150 -21.23 15.23 7.04
N ASP A 151 -21.24 16.47 6.59
CA ASP A 151 -20.75 16.87 5.27
C ASP A 151 -19.23 16.79 5.13
N VAL A 152 -18.49 16.74 6.26
CA VAL A 152 -17.02 16.61 6.23
C VAL A 152 -16.53 15.16 6.30
N ARG A 153 -17.43 14.18 6.51
CA ARG A 153 -17.05 12.77 6.66
C ARG A 153 -16.50 12.22 5.34
N PRO A 154 -15.32 11.56 5.34
CA PRO A 154 -14.88 10.75 4.21
C PRO A 154 -15.83 9.57 3.96
N ASP A 155 -16.09 9.26 2.69
CA ASP A 155 -16.88 8.10 2.28
C ASP A 155 -16.07 6.80 2.43
N LEU A 156 -14.78 6.86 2.11
CA LEU A 156 -13.82 5.76 2.25
C LEU A 156 -12.36 6.26 2.25
N LEU A 157 -11.44 5.39 2.67
CA LEU A 157 -10.00 5.56 2.57
C LEU A 157 -9.40 4.56 1.57
N LEU A 158 -8.64 5.07 0.59
CA LEU A 158 -7.86 4.28 -0.37
C LEU A 158 -6.36 4.40 -0.06
N MET A 159 -5.74 3.30 0.38
CA MET A 159 -4.28 3.24 0.47
C MET A 159 -3.73 2.75 -0.87
N THR A 160 -3.04 3.61 -1.60
CA THR A 160 -2.68 3.41 -3.00
C THR A 160 -1.25 2.93 -3.21
N GLY A 161 -0.74 2.07 -2.32
CA GLY A 161 0.66 1.58 -2.33
C GLY A 161 1.44 1.92 -1.06
N ASP A 162 2.53 1.19 -0.81
CA ASP A 162 3.52 1.37 0.25
C ASP A 162 2.90 1.56 1.65
N GLN A 163 2.10 0.59 2.07
CA GLN A 163 1.57 0.61 3.43
C GLN A 163 2.58 0.07 4.44
N VAL A 164 3.40 -0.88 4.01
CA VAL A 164 4.59 -1.34 4.72
C VAL A 164 5.82 -1.19 3.82
N TYR A 165 7.00 -1.29 4.43
CA TYR A 165 8.29 -1.39 3.75
C TYR A 165 8.93 -2.69 4.22
N THR A 166 9.07 -3.67 3.34
CA THR A 166 9.68 -4.99 3.64
C THR A 166 11.17 -5.02 3.30
N ASP A 167 11.63 -4.10 2.47
CA ASP A 167 12.97 -4.04 1.91
C ASP A 167 13.86 -2.97 2.57
N ASP A 168 13.23 -1.91 3.10
CA ASP A 168 13.85 -0.81 3.83
C ASP A 168 13.23 -0.68 5.23
N VAL A 169 13.82 -1.38 6.19
CA VAL A 169 13.35 -1.45 7.58
C VAL A 169 14.36 -0.79 8.53
N ALA A 170 13.87 0.00 9.48
CA ALA A 170 14.72 0.55 10.53
C ALA A 170 15.21 -0.56 11.49
N GLY A 171 16.41 -0.42 12.05
CA GLY A 171 16.95 -1.38 13.02
C GLY A 171 16.03 -1.59 14.24
N PRO A 172 15.50 -0.52 14.88
CA PRO A 172 14.51 -0.65 15.95
C PRO A 172 13.22 -1.35 15.52
N MET A 173 12.76 -1.15 14.28
CA MET A 173 11.59 -1.85 13.74
C MET A 173 11.87 -3.34 13.54
N LEU A 174 13.03 -3.70 12.99
CA LEU A 174 13.44 -5.09 12.83
C LEU A 174 13.60 -5.79 14.20
N GLN A 175 14.12 -5.09 15.20
CA GLN A 175 14.18 -5.60 16.57
C GLN A 175 12.78 -5.81 17.17
N ALA A 176 11.84 -4.90 16.93
CA ALA A 176 10.45 -5.06 17.34
C ALA A 176 9.81 -6.27 16.66
N ILE A 177 10.03 -6.43 15.36
CA ILE A 177 9.58 -7.58 14.56
C ILE A 177 10.06 -8.90 15.19
N HIS A 178 11.35 -9.03 15.52
CA HIS A 178 11.87 -10.26 16.15
C HIS A 178 11.22 -10.55 17.51
N GLN A 179 11.01 -9.51 18.33
CA GLN A 179 10.31 -9.68 19.60
C GLN A 179 8.86 -10.13 19.40
N ILE A 180 8.13 -9.57 18.43
CA ILE A 180 6.77 -9.99 18.12
C ILE A 180 6.74 -11.43 17.58
N CYS A 181 7.66 -11.81 16.69
CA CYS A 181 7.78 -13.18 16.22
C CYS A 181 7.92 -14.16 17.38
N GLN A 182 8.82 -13.88 18.34
CA GLN A 182 9.06 -14.72 19.51
C GLN A 182 7.89 -14.72 20.49
N ARG A 183 7.31 -13.55 20.78
CA ARG A 183 6.22 -13.41 21.75
C ARG A 183 4.92 -14.05 21.29
N LEU A 184 4.66 -14.07 19.99
CA LEU A 184 3.46 -14.67 19.41
C LEU A 184 3.68 -16.10 18.91
N GLY A 185 4.90 -16.61 18.96
CA GLY A 185 5.26 -17.91 18.37
C GLY A 185 4.90 -17.98 16.89
N LEU A 186 5.18 -16.91 16.12
CA LEU A 186 4.89 -16.88 14.68
C LEU A 186 5.64 -18.02 14.00
N PHE A 187 4.94 -18.75 13.13
CA PHE A 187 5.49 -19.97 12.52
C PHE A 187 6.77 -19.67 11.76
N THR A 188 7.70 -20.62 11.81
CA THR A 188 9.01 -20.53 11.17
C THR A 188 9.07 -21.48 9.98
N GLU A 189 9.74 -21.04 8.92
CA GLU A 189 10.01 -21.81 7.71
C GLU A 189 11.50 -22.15 7.54
N SER A 190 11.76 -23.16 6.72
CA SER A 190 13.08 -23.44 6.15
C SER A 190 13.37 -22.54 4.94
N LEU A 191 14.62 -22.09 4.81
CA LEU A 191 15.04 -21.17 3.75
C LEU A 191 16.03 -21.85 2.79
N ASP A 192 15.51 -22.46 1.74
CA ASP A 192 16.33 -23.14 0.73
C ASP A 192 17.14 -22.14 -0.12
N GLY A 193 18.38 -22.52 -0.46
CA GLY A 193 19.28 -21.66 -1.23
C GLY A 193 19.80 -20.43 -0.47
N SER A 194 19.67 -20.43 0.86
CA SER A 194 20.19 -19.41 1.76
C SER A 194 21.47 -19.84 2.46
N VAL A 195 22.23 -18.87 2.96
CA VAL A 195 23.34 -19.11 3.91
C VAL A 195 22.80 -19.55 5.29
N ILE A 196 21.51 -19.30 5.54
CA ILE A 196 20.81 -19.57 6.79
C ILE A 196 19.72 -20.60 6.55
N GLU A 197 19.66 -21.64 7.38
CA GLU A 197 18.77 -22.79 7.19
C GLU A 197 17.28 -22.49 7.47
N SER A 198 16.98 -21.51 8.33
CA SER A 198 15.59 -21.17 8.72
C SER A 198 15.38 -19.69 9.01
N SER A 199 14.12 -19.26 8.94
CA SER A 199 13.70 -17.92 9.35
C SER A 199 13.98 -17.63 10.84
N GLU A 200 14.00 -18.64 11.71
CA GLU A 200 14.32 -18.48 13.13
C GLU A 200 15.80 -18.12 13.35
N ALA A 201 16.70 -18.75 12.57
CA ALA A 201 18.13 -18.51 12.66
C ALA A 201 18.53 -17.07 12.30
N LEU A 202 17.65 -16.30 11.64
CA LEU A 202 17.83 -14.87 11.41
C LEU A 202 17.95 -14.06 12.71
N PHE A 203 17.30 -14.48 13.80
CA PHE A 203 17.24 -13.70 15.05
C PHE A 203 18.56 -13.66 15.83
N SER A 204 19.41 -14.66 15.61
CA SER A 204 20.71 -14.80 16.28
C SER A 204 21.90 -14.56 15.34
N HIS A 205 21.65 -14.42 14.04
CA HIS A 205 22.71 -14.24 13.05
C HIS A 205 23.43 -12.89 13.21
N HIS A 206 24.77 -12.87 13.08
CA HIS A 206 25.57 -11.65 13.24
C HIS A 206 25.22 -10.56 12.22
N ALA A 207 24.83 -10.95 11.00
CA ALA A 207 24.38 -10.05 9.94
C ALA A 207 22.88 -9.65 10.03
N SER A 208 22.22 -9.90 11.17
CA SER A 208 20.76 -9.68 11.30
C SER A 208 20.37 -8.20 11.22
N TYR A 209 21.17 -7.31 11.83
CA TYR A 209 20.93 -5.86 11.83
C TYR A 209 21.96 -5.10 10.99
N TYR A 210 21.48 -4.24 10.11
CA TYR A 210 22.22 -3.36 9.19
C TYR A 210 23.19 -4.06 8.22
N ARG A 211 23.07 -5.38 8.08
CA ARG A 211 23.92 -6.23 7.23
C ARG A 211 23.13 -7.32 6.48
N ARG A 212 21.80 -7.16 6.35
CA ARG A 212 20.96 -8.16 5.65
C ARG A 212 21.35 -8.35 4.19
N ASP A 213 21.95 -7.35 3.54
CA ASP A 213 22.51 -7.46 2.20
C ASP A 213 23.63 -8.51 2.07
N GLU A 214 24.25 -8.93 3.18
CA GLU A 214 25.20 -10.04 3.20
C GLU A 214 24.52 -11.41 3.09
N LEU A 215 23.25 -11.49 3.48
CA LEU A 215 22.42 -12.70 3.48
C LEU A 215 21.56 -12.84 2.22
N LEU A 216 21.34 -11.75 1.51
CA LEU A 216 20.56 -11.74 0.28
C LEU A 216 21.32 -12.38 -0.89
N PRO A 217 20.60 -13.02 -1.83
CA PRO A 217 21.19 -13.61 -3.03
C PRO A 217 21.96 -12.60 -3.89
N LYS A 218 23.08 -13.05 -4.49
CA LYS A 218 23.94 -12.25 -5.36
C LYS A 218 24.01 -12.89 -6.74
N ILE A 219 23.97 -12.07 -7.80
CA ILE A 219 24.10 -12.54 -9.19
C ILE A 219 25.56 -12.93 -9.43
N ASP A 220 25.81 -14.15 -9.91
CA ASP A 220 27.11 -14.53 -10.46
C ASP A 220 27.29 -13.84 -11.81
N SER A 221 28.34 -13.02 -11.91
CA SER A 221 28.65 -12.12 -13.02
C SER A 221 29.01 -12.79 -14.36
N ASN A 222 28.57 -14.03 -14.61
CA ASN A 222 28.96 -14.79 -15.80
C ASN A 222 27.99 -14.65 -16.99
N GLU A 223 26.80 -14.08 -16.82
CA GLU A 223 25.83 -13.97 -17.94
C GLU A 223 25.91 -12.65 -18.72
N THR A 224 26.67 -11.66 -18.25
CA THR A 224 26.93 -10.42 -18.99
C THR A 224 28.31 -10.47 -19.64
N LEU A 225 28.44 -11.23 -20.74
CA LEU A 225 29.62 -11.25 -21.63
C LEU A 225 30.00 -9.85 -22.23
N LEU A 226 29.25 -8.79 -21.89
CA LEU A 226 29.51 -7.41 -22.27
C LEU A 226 30.25 -6.59 -21.20
N ASP A 227 30.38 -7.08 -19.96
CA ASP A 227 31.08 -6.36 -18.88
C ASP A 227 32.60 -6.66 -18.81
N THR A 228 33.12 -7.43 -19.78
CA THR A 228 34.50 -7.95 -19.79
C THR A 228 35.61 -6.88 -19.91
N PHE A 229 35.28 -5.60 -20.02
CA PHE A 229 36.26 -4.50 -20.08
C PHE A 229 36.41 -3.68 -18.79
N PHE A 230 35.56 -3.89 -17.78
CA PHE A 230 35.71 -3.27 -16.46
C PHE A 230 35.40 -4.30 -15.38
N GLY A 231 36.42 -4.71 -14.60
CA GLY A 231 36.33 -5.77 -13.59
C GLY A 231 35.03 -5.72 -12.79
N ALA A 232 34.11 -6.65 -13.11
CA ALA A 232 32.75 -6.63 -12.60
C ALA A 232 32.70 -7.22 -11.18
N LYS A 233 32.27 -6.40 -10.22
CA LYS A 233 31.82 -6.88 -8.89
C LYS A 233 30.44 -7.52 -9.06
N LYS A 234 30.20 -8.67 -8.41
CA LYS A 234 28.86 -9.30 -8.33
C LYS A 234 27.82 -8.27 -7.92
N LYS A 235 26.72 -8.16 -8.69
CA LYS A 235 25.61 -7.25 -8.38
C LYS A 235 24.57 -7.99 -7.51
N PRO A 236 24.01 -7.35 -6.46
CA PRO A 236 22.98 -7.98 -5.65
C PRO A 236 21.71 -8.21 -6.49
N ILE A 237 20.92 -9.25 -6.17
CA ILE A 237 19.64 -9.52 -6.83
C ILE A 237 18.59 -8.48 -6.41
N PHE A 238 18.60 -8.10 -5.14
CA PHE A 238 17.80 -7.01 -4.59
C PHE A 238 18.63 -5.72 -4.62
N THR A 239 18.22 -4.75 -5.44
CA THR A 239 19.02 -3.58 -5.82
C THR A 239 18.89 -2.37 -4.90
N SER A 240 18.09 -2.46 -3.83
CA SER A 240 17.88 -1.30 -2.98
C SER A 240 19.16 -0.93 -2.21
N VAL A 241 19.51 0.36 -2.29
CA VAL A 241 20.60 0.99 -1.49
C VAL A 241 20.34 0.87 0.02
N HIS A 242 19.12 0.46 0.38
CA HIS A 242 18.55 0.38 1.73
C HIS A 242 18.29 -1.06 2.20
N ALA A 243 18.72 -2.09 1.46
CA ALA A 243 18.55 -3.52 1.79
C ALA A 243 19.26 -3.99 3.08
N LYS A 244 19.80 -3.07 3.89
CA LYS A 244 20.56 -3.33 5.10
C LYS A 244 19.75 -4.06 6.19
N ASN A 245 18.43 -3.98 6.14
CA ASN A 245 17.50 -4.63 7.06
C ASN A 245 16.32 -5.29 6.33
N HIS A 246 16.50 -5.71 5.07
CA HIS A 246 15.44 -6.37 4.29
C HIS A 246 14.87 -7.59 5.06
N LEU A 247 13.54 -7.67 5.14
CA LEU A 247 12.82 -8.80 5.74
C LEU A 247 12.91 -10.02 4.82
N ILE A 248 13.06 -11.20 5.41
CA ILE A 248 13.28 -12.43 4.63
C ILE A 248 12.16 -13.43 4.89
N GLY A 249 11.86 -13.69 6.17
CA GLY A 249 10.88 -14.70 6.55
C GLY A 249 9.44 -14.21 6.53
N LEU A 250 8.49 -15.12 6.29
CA LEU A 250 7.06 -14.84 6.38
C LEU A 250 6.67 -14.32 7.78
N ASN A 251 7.28 -14.87 8.84
CA ASN A 251 7.08 -14.40 10.20
C ASN A 251 7.49 -12.93 10.39
N GLU A 252 8.63 -12.51 9.82
CA GLU A 252 9.09 -11.12 9.87
C GLU A 252 8.08 -10.18 9.19
N MET A 253 7.56 -10.59 8.03
CA MET A 253 6.59 -9.81 7.26
C MET A 253 5.22 -9.72 7.93
N LEU A 254 4.73 -10.81 8.52
CA LEU A 254 3.49 -10.80 9.31
C LEU A 254 3.62 -9.91 10.55
N ALA A 255 4.74 -9.98 11.27
CA ALA A 255 5.02 -9.11 12.41
C ALA A 255 5.10 -7.63 12.00
N MET A 256 5.68 -7.31 10.82
CA MET A 256 5.67 -5.97 10.25
C MET A 256 4.24 -5.44 10.11
N TYR A 257 3.33 -6.22 9.51
CA TYR A 257 1.91 -5.85 9.38
C TYR A 257 1.21 -5.64 10.72
N LEU A 258 1.47 -6.49 11.71
CA LEU A 258 0.89 -6.32 13.05
C LEU A 258 1.37 -5.01 13.70
N LEU A 259 2.66 -4.69 13.60
CA LEU A 259 3.25 -3.50 14.21
C LEU A 259 2.79 -2.19 13.54
N VAL A 260 2.57 -2.16 12.22
CA VAL A 260 2.12 -0.92 11.55
C VAL A 260 0.66 -0.57 11.82
N TRP A 261 -0.16 -1.54 12.25
CA TRP A 261 -1.61 -1.35 12.48
C TRP A 261 -2.05 -1.47 13.93
N SER A 262 -1.18 -1.91 14.84
CA SER A 262 -1.53 -2.14 16.24
C SER A 262 -0.71 -1.33 17.23
N PRO A 263 -1.33 -0.46 18.04
CA PRO A 263 -0.65 0.11 19.21
C PRO A 263 -0.40 -0.93 20.33
N LEU A 264 -1.13 -2.05 20.35
CA LEU A 264 -1.04 -3.05 21.43
C LEU A 264 0.19 -3.94 21.29
N CYS A 265 0.59 -4.30 20.07
CA CYS A 265 1.82 -5.07 19.83
C CYS A 265 3.06 -4.33 20.37
N TRP A 266 3.11 -3.00 20.25
CA TRP A 266 4.24 -2.20 20.76
C TRP A 266 4.40 -2.25 22.27
N LYS A 267 3.36 -2.60 23.04
CA LYS A 267 3.47 -2.81 24.50
C LYS A 267 4.29 -4.06 24.84
N LEU A 268 4.52 -4.95 23.87
CA LEU A 268 5.31 -6.18 24.01
C LEU A 268 6.77 -5.99 23.61
N VAL A 269 7.15 -4.80 23.13
CA VAL A 269 8.46 -4.49 22.56
C VAL A 269 9.28 -3.66 23.55
N THR A 270 10.55 -4.00 23.70
CA THR A 270 11.55 -3.20 24.42
C THR A 270 12.75 -2.92 23.51
N PHE A 271 13.12 -1.65 23.38
CA PHE A 271 14.29 -1.27 22.56
C PHE A 271 15.60 -1.50 23.31
N THR A 272 16.59 -2.08 22.63
CA THR A 272 17.96 -2.22 23.14
C THR A 272 18.98 -2.17 22.01
N SER A 273 20.08 -1.46 22.22
CA SER A 273 21.18 -1.38 21.25
C SER A 273 22.30 -2.40 21.52
N GLU A 274 22.10 -3.38 22.42
CA GLU A 274 23.15 -4.34 22.83
C GLU A 274 23.64 -5.22 21.67
N LYS A 275 22.73 -5.63 20.78
CA LYS A 275 23.04 -6.44 19.59
C LYS A 275 23.43 -5.63 18.36
N ILE A 276 23.54 -4.30 18.49
CA ILE A 276 23.83 -3.40 17.39
C ILE A 276 25.31 -3.04 17.42
N ASP A 277 26.02 -3.28 16.32
CA ASP A 277 27.44 -2.92 16.19
C ASP A 277 27.63 -1.41 16.42
N ASP A 278 28.75 -1.02 17.04
CA ASP A 278 29.01 0.36 17.47
C ASP A 278 28.85 1.39 16.35
N GLN A 279 29.23 1.03 15.12
CA GLN A 279 29.09 1.91 13.94
C GLN A 279 27.63 2.24 13.58
N TYR A 280 26.67 1.40 13.97
CA TYR A 280 25.25 1.57 13.66
C TYR A 280 24.43 2.08 14.85
N LYS A 281 24.99 2.19 16.05
CA LYS A 281 24.25 2.67 17.23
C LYS A 281 23.66 4.07 17.04
N ALA A 282 24.39 4.97 16.38
CA ALA A 282 23.93 6.34 16.12
C ALA A 282 22.70 6.36 15.20
N ILE A 283 22.71 5.59 14.11
CA ILE A 283 21.55 5.49 13.20
C ILE A 283 20.38 4.77 13.86
N TYR A 284 20.65 3.73 14.65
CA TYR A 284 19.63 3.02 15.44
C TYR A 284 18.88 3.96 16.38
N HIS A 285 19.58 4.78 17.17
CA HIS A 285 18.92 5.72 18.09
C HIS A 285 18.13 6.82 17.36
N LYS A 286 18.62 7.26 16.20
CA LYS A 286 17.89 8.20 15.34
C LYS A 286 16.58 7.58 14.83
N GLU A 287 16.67 6.37 14.27
CA GLU A 287 15.51 5.61 13.80
C GLU A 287 14.54 5.29 14.94
N GLN A 288 15.04 5.04 16.15
CA GLN A 288 14.22 4.73 17.32
C GLN A 288 13.29 5.90 17.64
N GLN A 289 13.79 7.14 17.62
CA GLN A 289 12.96 8.32 17.85
C GLN A 289 11.85 8.46 16.80
N ALA A 290 12.15 8.18 15.53
CA ALA A 290 11.16 8.20 14.46
C ALA A 290 10.09 7.11 14.62
N ILE A 291 10.49 5.90 15.06
CA ILE A 291 9.57 4.81 15.38
C ILE A 291 8.71 5.15 16.60
N GLU A 292 9.26 5.70 17.68
CA GLU A 292 8.48 6.11 18.85
C GLU A 292 7.43 7.17 18.49
N ALA A 293 7.79 8.13 17.64
CA ALA A 293 6.85 9.12 17.10
C ALA A 293 5.74 8.47 16.25
N PHE A 294 6.09 7.50 15.40
CA PHE A 294 5.11 6.72 14.63
C PHE A 294 4.13 5.97 15.53
N VAL A 295 4.64 5.27 16.55
CA VAL A 295 3.84 4.48 17.50
C VAL A 295 2.83 5.35 18.25
N SER A 296 3.19 6.58 18.59
CA SER A 296 2.32 7.51 19.31
C SER A 296 1.01 7.83 18.57
N GLY A 297 0.99 7.74 17.24
CA GLY A 297 -0.20 7.98 16.41
C GLY A 297 -1.10 6.75 16.21
N LEU A 298 -0.64 5.54 16.53
CA LEU A 298 -1.32 4.30 16.12
C LEU A 298 -2.70 4.12 16.73
N SER A 299 -2.95 4.58 17.96
CA SER A 299 -4.29 4.49 18.56
C SER A 299 -5.35 5.28 17.79
N ALA A 300 -5.01 6.48 17.32
CA ALA A 300 -5.90 7.30 16.49
C ALA A 300 -6.12 6.64 15.12
N ILE A 301 -5.06 6.08 14.53
CA ILE A 301 -5.14 5.40 13.23
C ILE A 301 -5.99 4.13 13.34
N GLN A 302 -5.80 3.31 14.38
CA GLN A 302 -6.61 2.12 14.61
C GLN A 302 -8.11 2.48 14.76
N ARG A 303 -8.41 3.59 15.44
CA ARG A 303 -9.78 4.12 15.53
C ARG A 303 -10.31 4.59 14.18
N VAL A 304 -9.53 5.27 13.35
CA VAL A 304 -9.94 5.62 11.97
C VAL A 304 -10.32 4.37 11.19
N LEU A 305 -9.44 3.37 11.16
CA LEU A 305 -9.59 2.14 10.39
C LEU A 305 -10.82 1.32 10.81
N ALA A 306 -11.28 1.46 12.05
CA ALA A 306 -12.48 0.81 12.57
C ALA A 306 -13.80 1.56 12.27
N HIS A 307 -13.75 2.76 11.65
CA HIS A 307 -14.95 3.60 11.47
C HIS A 307 -15.20 4.06 10.02
N ILE A 308 -14.28 3.80 9.09
CA ILE A 308 -14.49 4.08 7.66
C ILE A 308 -14.10 2.87 6.81
N PRO A 309 -14.75 2.65 5.65
CA PRO A 309 -14.32 1.61 4.73
C PRO A 309 -12.89 1.87 4.25
N VAL A 310 -12.03 0.86 4.36
CA VAL A 310 -10.62 0.93 3.96
C VAL A 310 -10.33 -0.07 2.87
N TYR A 311 -9.82 0.43 1.75
CA TYR A 311 -9.41 -0.34 0.59
C TYR A 311 -7.92 -0.10 0.35
N MET A 312 -7.19 -1.16 -0.04
CA MET A 312 -5.73 -1.13 -0.16
C MET A 312 -5.28 -1.78 -1.46
N ILE A 313 -4.12 -1.37 -1.96
CA ILE A 313 -3.36 -2.01 -3.04
C ILE A 313 -1.87 -1.99 -2.65
N PHE A 314 -1.13 -3.06 -2.92
CA PHE A 314 0.33 -3.10 -2.72
C PHE A 314 1.07 -2.20 -3.72
N ASP A 315 2.29 -1.86 -3.36
CA ASP A 315 3.31 -1.41 -4.30
C ASP A 315 4.55 -2.30 -4.25
N ASP A 316 5.66 -1.83 -4.83
CA ASP A 316 6.95 -2.50 -4.71
C ASP A 316 7.43 -2.58 -3.26
N HIS A 317 7.40 -1.54 -2.44
CA HIS A 317 7.95 -1.65 -1.07
C HIS A 317 7.12 -2.54 -0.13
N ASP A 318 5.87 -2.87 -0.47
CA ASP A 318 5.12 -3.93 0.23
C ASP A 318 5.72 -5.33 -0.05
N ILE A 319 6.49 -5.49 -1.14
CA ILE A 319 7.13 -6.74 -1.59
C ILE A 319 8.66 -6.62 -1.62
N THR A 320 9.22 -5.86 -2.55
CA THR A 320 10.62 -5.43 -2.67
C THR A 320 10.78 -4.33 -3.75
N ASP A 321 11.70 -3.37 -3.58
CA ASP A 321 12.10 -2.38 -4.60
C ASP A 321 12.30 -3.01 -5.99
N ASP A 322 11.94 -2.29 -7.06
CA ASP A 322 12.02 -2.73 -8.47
C ASP A 322 11.17 -3.99 -8.82
N TRP A 323 10.18 -4.37 -8.00
CA TRP A 323 9.40 -5.60 -8.21
C TRP A 323 8.75 -5.66 -9.61
N ASN A 324 9.07 -6.73 -10.35
CA ASN A 324 8.62 -7.00 -11.73
C ASN A 324 8.95 -5.88 -12.74
N LEU A 325 10.00 -5.08 -12.50
CA LEU A 325 10.32 -3.94 -13.36
C LEU A 325 10.79 -4.35 -14.77
N THR A 326 11.45 -5.49 -14.91
CA THR A 326 11.92 -6.02 -16.21
C THR A 326 11.82 -7.54 -16.27
N ARG A 327 11.65 -8.09 -17.47
CA ARG A 327 11.63 -9.56 -17.68
C ARG A 327 12.90 -10.24 -17.18
N ASN A 328 14.07 -9.61 -17.39
CA ASN A 328 15.35 -10.16 -16.94
C ASN A 328 15.46 -10.16 -15.40
N TRP A 329 14.92 -9.14 -14.73
CA TRP A 329 14.81 -9.12 -13.28
C TRP A 329 13.96 -10.31 -12.79
N GLU A 330 12.79 -10.52 -13.41
CA GLU A 330 11.90 -11.64 -13.07
C GLU A 330 12.57 -13.01 -13.25
N GLU A 331 13.23 -13.23 -14.40
CA GLU A 331 13.93 -14.49 -14.70
C GLU A 331 15.02 -14.80 -13.65
N ILE A 332 15.80 -13.79 -13.23
CA ILE A 332 16.86 -13.94 -12.22
C ILE A 332 16.27 -14.18 -10.83
N VAL A 333 15.27 -13.39 -10.45
CA VAL A 333 14.69 -13.38 -9.11
C VAL A 333 13.86 -14.64 -8.87
N TYR A 334 12.94 -14.96 -9.77
CA TYR A 334 12.11 -16.16 -9.62
C TYR A 334 12.89 -17.45 -9.91
N GLY A 335 14.02 -17.36 -10.62
CA GLY A 335 14.96 -18.46 -10.81
C GLY A 335 15.80 -18.80 -9.57
N HIS A 336 15.90 -17.90 -8.58
CA HIS A 336 16.64 -18.15 -7.34
C HIS A 336 15.70 -18.58 -6.20
N PRO A 337 15.87 -19.78 -5.59
CA PRO A 337 14.94 -20.32 -4.58
C PRO A 337 14.66 -19.34 -3.43
N LEU A 338 15.72 -18.76 -2.83
CA LEU A 338 15.55 -17.80 -1.73
C LEU A 338 14.84 -16.51 -2.17
N SER A 339 15.13 -15.99 -3.37
CA SER A 339 14.53 -14.73 -3.82
C SER A 339 13.04 -14.92 -4.12
N LYS A 340 12.69 -16.04 -4.77
CA LYS A 340 11.30 -16.48 -4.96
C LYS A 340 10.59 -16.64 -3.62
N ARG A 341 11.24 -17.27 -2.63
CA ARG A 341 10.68 -17.43 -1.27
C ARG A 341 10.40 -16.08 -0.61
N ILE A 342 11.35 -15.13 -0.63
CA ILE A 342 11.18 -13.80 -0.04
C ILE A 342 9.95 -13.09 -0.66
N ILE A 343 9.83 -13.08 -1.98
CA ILE A 343 8.69 -12.45 -2.66
C ILE A 343 7.38 -13.17 -2.33
N GLY A 344 7.37 -14.50 -2.38
CA GLY A 344 6.19 -15.30 -2.05
C GLY A 344 5.74 -15.08 -0.61
N ASN A 345 6.67 -14.97 0.34
CA ASN A 345 6.37 -14.62 1.72
C ASN A 345 5.70 -13.26 1.84
N ALA A 346 6.17 -12.27 1.07
CA ALA A 346 5.58 -10.94 1.09
C ALA A 346 4.16 -10.94 0.49
N LEU A 347 3.92 -11.72 -0.56
CA LEU A 347 2.59 -11.93 -1.15
C LEU A 347 1.63 -12.65 -0.19
N VAL A 348 2.09 -13.68 0.52
CA VAL A 348 1.28 -14.37 1.55
C VAL A 348 0.91 -13.39 2.66
N ALA A 349 1.86 -12.59 3.14
CA ALA A 349 1.62 -11.60 4.18
C ALA A 349 0.65 -10.50 3.71
N TYR A 350 0.84 -9.96 2.50
CA TYR A 350 -0.08 -8.99 1.89
C TYR A 350 -1.50 -9.56 1.75
N TRP A 351 -1.63 -10.78 1.24
CA TRP A 351 -2.92 -11.46 1.09
C TRP A 351 -3.68 -11.52 2.42
N LEU A 352 -3.02 -12.07 3.46
CA LEU A 352 -3.61 -12.27 4.79
C LEU A 352 -3.89 -10.97 5.54
N CYS A 353 -3.07 -9.94 5.37
CA CYS A 353 -3.19 -8.70 6.13
C CYS A 353 -3.99 -7.61 5.40
N GLN A 354 -4.15 -7.70 4.07
CA GLN A 354 -4.79 -6.66 3.28
C GLN A 354 -5.64 -7.20 2.12
N GLY A 355 -5.03 -8.00 1.23
CA GLY A 355 -5.58 -8.33 -0.09
C GLY A 355 -6.97 -8.97 -0.05
N TRP A 356 -7.13 -10.02 0.76
CA TRP A 356 -8.43 -10.71 0.89
C TRP A 356 -9.54 -9.85 1.51
N GLY A 357 -9.19 -8.76 2.19
CA GLY A 357 -10.18 -7.87 2.79
C GLY A 357 -10.91 -7.02 1.74
N ASN A 358 -10.30 -6.80 0.57
CA ASN A 358 -10.91 -6.01 -0.50
C ASN A 358 -12.07 -6.80 -1.16
N THR A 359 -11.82 -8.08 -1.49
CA THR A 359 -12.77 -8.99 -2.16
C THR A 359 -12.72 -10.40 -1.56
N PRO A 360 -13.32 -10.62 -0.37
CA PRO A 360 -13.18 -11.87 0.38
C PRO A 360 -13.53 -13.13 -0.41
N ASP A 361 -14.59 -13.08 -1.22
CA ASP A 361 -15.12 -14.25 -1.91
C ASP A 361 -14.25 -14.75 -3.07
N ARG A 362 -13.26 -13.96 -3.51
CA ARG A 362 -12.30 -14.40 -4.55
C ARG A 362 -11.19 -15.30 -4.00
N PHE A 363 -11.00 -15.35 -2.68
CA PHE A 363 -9.84 -16.00 -2.06
C PHE A 363 -10.17 -17.33 -1.37
N ASP A 364 -11.34 -17.93 -1.62
CA ASP A 364 -11.74 -19.18 -0.96
C ASP A 364 -10.77 -20.34 -1.27
N ASP A 365 -10.33 -20.50 -2.53
CA ASP A 365 -9.39 -21.56 -2.92
C ASP A 365 -7.99 -21.33 -2.31
N ILE A 366 -7.49 -20.08 -2.34
CA ILE A 366 -6.22 -19.70 -1.70
C ILE A 366 -6.31 -19.93 -0.18
N HIS A 367 -7.44 -19.60 0.46
CA HIS A 367 -7.66 -19.83 1.88
C HIS A 367 -7.68 -21.31 2.24
N HIS A 368 -8.25 -22.16 1.39
CA HIS A 368 -8.20 -23.60 1.56
C HIS A 368 -6.74 -24.11 1.50
N THR A 369 -5.97 -23.74 0.48
CA THR A 369 -4.55 -24.11 0.38
C THR A 369 -3.76 -23.62 1.59
N ALA A 370 -3.96 -22.37 1.99
CA ALA A 370 -3.29 -21.76 3.14
C ALA A 370 -3.60 -22.49 4.45
N SER A 371 -4.86 -22.90 4.65
CA SER A 371 -5.27 -23.68 5.83
C SER A 371 -4.52 -25.00 5.94
N ASP A 372 -4.06 -25.57 4.82
CA ASP A 372 -3.30 -26.81 4.80
C ASP A 372 -1.79 -26.62 5.04
N VAL A 373 -1.22 -25.53 4.54
CA VAL A 373 0.24 -25.28 4.58
C VAL A 373 0.70 -24.37 5.72
N LEU A 374 -0.10 -23.40 6.15
CA LEU A 374 0.25 -22.45 7.22
C LEU A 374 0.01 -23.07 8.60
N LYS A 375 0.85 -24.05 8.92
CA LYS A 375 0.92 -24.80 10.19
C LYS A 375 2.35 -24.73 10.73
N PRO A 376 2.62 -25.16 11.98
CA PRO A 376 3.98 -25.23 12.49
C PRO A 376 4.92 -25.97 11.50
N GLY A 377 6.05 -25.34 11.15
CA GLY A 377 7.01 -25.83 10.16
C GLY A 377 6.67 -25.55 8.69
N MET A 378 5.49 -24.98 8.41
CA MET A 378 5.01 -24.55 7.09
C MET A 378 5.25 -25.54 5.94
N PRO A 379 4.73 -26.79 6.05
CA PRO A 379 4.97 -27.81 5.04
C PRO A 379 4.41 -27.39 3.67
N ASN A 380 5.20 -27.56 2.62
CA ASN A 380 4.82 -27.26 1.24
C ASN A 380 4.34 -25.81 1.02
N LEU A 381 4.90 -24.85 1.74
CA LEU A 381 4.62 -23.41 1.55
C LEU A 381 4.77 -22.97 0.09
N ASP A 382 5.67 -23.61 -0.68
CA ASP A 382 5.84 -23.38 -2.11
C ASP A 382 4.56 -23.52 -2.92
N ASN A 383 3.66 -24.44 -2.56
CA ASN A 383 2.39 -24.59 -3.29
C ASN A 383 1.51 -23.33 -3.14
N LEU A 384 1.44 -22.76 -1.95
CA LEU A 384 0.70 -21.50 -1.73
C LEU A 384 1.40 -20.33 -2.42
N ILE A 385 2.73 -20.27 -2.36
CA ILE A 385 3.51 -19.23 -3.05
C ILE A 385 3.30 -19.30 -4.56
N ASP A 386 3.35 -20.50 -5.15
CA ASP A 386 3.15 -20.69 -6.59
C ASP A 386 1.74 -20.26 -7.01
N GLN A 387 0.71 -20.64 -6.24
CA GLN A 387 -0.66 -20.15 -6.48
C GLN A 387 -0.76 -18.63 -6.42
N LEU A 388 -0.10 -17.97 -5.46
CA LEU A 388 -0.13 -16.51 -5.32
C LEU A 388 0.70 -15.77 -6.38
N LEU A 389 1.79 -16.37 -6.86
CA LEU A 389 2.59 -15.82 -7.96
C LEU A 389 1.85 -15.89 -9.30
N GLU A 390 1.00 -16.91 -9.48
CA GLU A 390 0.12 -17.06 -10.65
C GLU A 390 -1.21 -16.32 -10.51
N TRP A 391 -1.52 -15.80 -9.31
CA TRP A 391 -2.79 -15.11 -9.06
C TRP A 391 -2.86 -13.75 -9.75
N ASP A 392 -3.83 -13.59 -10.64
CA ASP A 392 -4.05 -12.37 -11.42
C ASP A 392 -5.26 -11.54 -10.95
N GLN A 393 -6.02 -12.01 -9.96
CA GLN A 393 -7.25 -11.34 -9.49
C GLN A 393 -7.01 -10.37 -8.32
N TRP A 394 -5.85 -9.69 -8.28
CA TRP A 394 -5.56 -8.66 -7.27
C TRP A 394 -6.31 -7.34 -7.52
N HIS A 395 -6.64 -7.06 -8.78
CA HIS A 395 -7.48 -5.94 -9.17
C HIS A 395 -8.90 -6.12 -8.62
N TYR A 396 -9.61 -5.02 -8.36
CA TYR A 396 -11.01 -5.09 -7.90
C TYR A 396 -11.81 -3.86 -8.29
N GLN A 397 -13.13 -4.01 -8.29
CA GLN A 397 -14.09 -2.97 -8.60
C GLN A 397 -15.07 -2.81 -7.44
N LEU A 398 -15.43 -1.57 -7.14
CA LEU A 398 -16.54 -1.24 -6.26
C LEU A 398 -17.70 -0.68 -7.09
N ASP A 399 -18.89 -1.21 -6.85
CA ASP A 399 -20.13 -0.80 -7.51
C ASP A 399 -20.67 0.51 -6.91
N THR A 400 -19.83 1.54 -6.95
CA THR A 400 -20.13 2.90 -6.52
C THR A 400 -20.48 3.80 -7.71
N SER A 401 -20.92 5.02 -7.43
CA SER A 401 -21.09 6.11 -8.40
C SER A 401 -20.29 7.34 -7.96
N PRO A 402 -19.21 7.74 -8.66
CA PRO A 402 -18.57 7.05 -9.78
C PRO A 402 -18.13 5.62 -9.43
N THR A 403 -18.07 4.74 -10.42
CA THR A 403 -17.51 3.40 -10.24
C THR A 403 -16.03 3.52 -9.92
N LEU A 404 -15.57 2.76 -8.92
CA LEU A 404 -14.19 2.75 -8.49
C LEU A 404 -13.53 1.45 -8.97
N TYR A 405 -12.47 1.58 -9.75
CA TYR A 405 -11.72 0.46 -10.30
C TYR A 405 -10.26 0.55 -9.86
N VAL A 406 -9.78 -0.47 -9.15
CA VAL A 406 -8.40 -0.59 -8.67
C VAL A 406 -7.64 -1.54 -9.59
N LEU A 407 -6.59 -1.02 -10.23
CA LEU A 407 -5.78 -1.75 -11.19
C LEU A 407 -4.73 -2.61 -10.48
N ASP A 408 -4.35 -3.75 -11.05
CA ASP A 408 -3.13 -4.44 -10.66
C ASP A 408 -1.98 -4.03 -11.60
N THR A 409 -1.13 -3.11 -11.12
CA THR A 409 0.00 -2.59 -11.90
C THR A 409 1.32 -3.27 -11.59
N ARG A 410 1.34 -4.30 -10.73
CA ARG A 410 2.59 -4.96 -10.28
C ARG A 410 2.67 -6.41 -10.76
N THR A 411 1.58 -7.18 -10.74
CA THR A 411 1.62 -8.59 -11.16
C THR A 411 1.23 -8.79 -12.63
N GLN A 412 0.29 -7.99 -13.15
CA GLN A 412 -0.19 -8.07 -14.54
C GLN A 412 0.67 -7.28 -15.54
N ARG A 413 1.98 -7.18 -15.29
CA ARG A 413 2.91 -6.38 -16.13
C ARG A 413 3.15 -7.01 -17.49
N TRP A 414 3.16 -6.19 -18.54
CA TRP A 414 3.56 -6.61 -19.88
C TRP A 414 5.08 -6.78 -19.98
N ARG A 415 5.53 -7.96 -20.39
CA ARG A 415 6.96 -8.29 -20.53
C ARG A 415 7.49 -7.96 -21.92
N SER A 416 8.69 -7.37 -22.01
CA SER A 416 9.29 -7.11 -23.32
C SER A 416 9.81 -8.37 -24.00
N GLU A 417 9.22 -8.70 -25.15
CA GLU A 417 9.69 -9.79 -25.99
C GLU A 417 11.02 -9.46 -26.69
N SER A 418 11.24 -8.18 -27.00
CA SER A 418 12.39 -7.73 -27.83
C SER A 418 13.72 -7.64 -27.08
N ASN A 419 13.70 -7.36 -25.78
CA ASN A 419 14.89 -7.21 -24.94
C ASN A 419 14.46 -7.28 -23.46
N GLY A 420 14.96 -8.28 -22.73
CA GLY A 420 14.59 -8.53 -21.33
C GLY A 420 14.97 -7.41 -20.36
N ASN A 421 15.91 -6.52 -20.72
CA ASN A 421 16.33 -5.37 -19.91
C ASN A 421 15.50 -4.10 -20.17
N LYS A 422 14.52 -4.15 -21.08
CA LYS A 422 13.59 -3.02 -21.24
C LYS A 422 12.58 -3.04 -20.10
N PRO A 423 12.21 -1.86 -19.55
CA PRO A 423 11.13 -1.75 -18.57
C PRO A 423 9.85 -2.43 -19.08
N SER A 424 9.27 -3.26 -18.22
CA SER A 424 7.97 -3.89 -18.43
C SER A 424 6.89 -2.80 -18.52
N GLY A 425 5.85 -3.05 -19.32
CA GLY A 425 4.66 -2.21 -19.33
C GLY A 425 3.84 -2.48 -18.07
N LEU A 426 3.23 -1.45 -17.50
CA LEU A 426 2.55 -1.59 -16.20
C LEU A 426 1.33 -2.53 -16.21
N MET A 427 0.71 -2.70 -17.37
CA MET A 427 -0.35 -3.68 -17.58
C MET A 427 -0.21 -4.34 -18.95
N ASP A 428 -0.57 -5.61 -19.04
CA ASP A 428 -0.69 -6.38 -20.27
C ASP A 428 -2.01 -6.10 -21.01
N TRP A 429 -2.21 -6.78 -22.14
CA TRP A 429 -3.37 -6.56 -23.00
C TRP A 429 -4.67 -7.11 -22.38
N GLU A 430 -4.61 -8.24 -21.69
CA GLU A 430 -5.77 -8.91 -21.11
C GLU A 430 -6.31 -8.07 -19.95
N ALA A 431 -5.42 -7.70 -19.03
CA ALA A 431 -5.66 -6.77 -17.94
C ALA A 431 -6.31 -5.45 -18.39
N LEU A 432 -5.80 -4.86 -19.49
CA LEU A 432 -6.36 -3.63 -20.05
C LEU A 432 -7.73 -3.85 -20.70
N CYS A 433 -7.97 -5.02 -21.28
CA CYS A 433 -9.28 -5.37 -21.81
C CYS A 433 -10.29 -5.56 -20.68
N GLU A 434 -9.94 -6.27 -19.61
CA GLU A 434 -10.79 -6.42 -18.42
C GLU A 434 -11.14 -5.07 -17.81
N PHE A 435 -10.14 -4.19 -17.64
CA PHE A 435 -10.35 -2.81 -17.22
C PHE A 435 -11.32 -2.07 -18.16
N GLN A 436 -11.11 -2.16 -19.47
CA GLN A 436 -12.00 -1.52 -20.45
C GLN A 436 -13.44 -2.03 -20.32
N HIS A 437 -13.65 -3.33 -20.16
CA HIS A 437 -14.99 -3.91 -20.01
C HIS A 437 -15.66 -3.44 -18.72
N GLY A 438 -14.92 -3.37 -17.60
CA GLY A 438 -15.45 -2.93 -16.31
C GLY A 438 -15.92 -1.47 -16.29
N ILE A 439 -15.39 -0.61 -17.16
CA ILE A 439 -15.75 0.82 -17.21
C ILE A 439 -16.71 1.18 -18.34
N ILE A 440 -17.01 0.27 -19.26
CA ILE A 440 -17.92 0.55 -20.38
C ILE A 440 -19.32 0.86 -19.87
N GLY A 441 -19.92 1.93 -20.37
CA GLY A 441 -21.30 2.32 -20.05
C GLY A 441 -21.45 3.18 -18.79
N HIS A 442 -20.37 3.43 -18.05
CA HIS A 442 -20.37 4.36 -16.92
C HIS A 442 -20.13 5.80 -17.38
N ASP A 443 -20.72 6.77 -16.67
CA ASP A 443 -20.52 8.20 -16.94
C ASP A 443 -19.23 8.76 -16.32
N LYS A 444 -18.80 8.18 -15.20
CA LYS A 444 -17.63 8.60 -14.43
C LYS A 444 -16.94 7.38 -13.84
N VAL A 445 -15.61 7.41 -13.79
CA VAL A 445 -14.82 6.36 -13.12
C VAL A 445 -13.70 6.96 -12.27
N ILE A 446 -13.50 6.40 -11.09
CA ILE A 446 -12.29 6.56 -10.29
C ILE A 446 -11.39 5.37 -10.58
N VAL A 447 -10.19 5.61 -11.10
CA VAL A 447 -9.18 4.60 -11.39
C VAL A 447 -8.07 4.73 -10.36
N VAL A 448 -7.73 3.65 -9.67
CA VAL A 448 -6.62 3.63 -8.70
C VAL A 448 -5.46 2.85 -9.29
N SER A 449 -4.28 3.45 -9.28
CA SER A 449 -3.02 2.89 -9.77
C SER A 449 -1.95 3.15 -8.70
N ALA A 450 -1.07 2.20 -8.44
CA ALA A 450 -0.03 2.38 -7.43
C ALA A 450 0.92 3.54 -7.82
N ALA A 451 1.50 3.46 -9.03
CA ALA A 451 2.25 4.54 -9.65
C ALA A 451 1.41 5.47 -10.56
N PRO A 452 1.84 6.72 -10.83
CA PRO A 452 1.11 7.68 -11.66
C PRO A 452 1.08 7.35 -13.16
N ILE A 453 -0.09 7.44 -13.79
CA ILE A 453 -0.27 7.27 -15.26
C ILE A 453 0.45 8.36 -16.06
N TYR A 454 0.34 9.60 -15.59
CA TYR A 454 0.96 10.78 -16.16
C TYR A 454 1.99 11.33 -15.18
N GLY A 455 3.21 10.77 -15.16
CA GLY A 455 4.28 11.25 -14.28
C GLY A 455 4.96 12.57 -14.73
N VAL A 456 5.87 13.06 -13.88
CA VAL A 456 6.70 14.25 -14.10
C VAL A 456 7.90 13.88 -14.98
N LYS A 457 7.78 14.10 -16.30
CA LYS A 457 8.78 13.69 -17.31
C LYS A 457 10.24 14.02 -17.00
N LEU A 458 10.51 15.18 -16.42
CA LEU A 458 11.89 15.58 -16.17
C LEU A 458 12.51 14.77 -15.04
N ILE A 459 11.74 14.49 -13.99
CA ILE A 459 12.15 13.65 -12.87
C ILE A 459 12.45 12.24 -13.43
N GLU A 460 11.51 11.69 -14.21
CA GLU A 460 11.69 10.41 -14.93
C GLU A 460 12.92 10.38 -15.86
N ALA A 461 13.22 11.49 -16.55
CA ALA A 461 14.32 11.56 -17.51
C ALA A 461 15.69 11.75 -16.86
N ILE A 462 15.78 12.57 -15.82
CA ILE A 462 17.03 12.78 -15.06
C ILE A 462 17.38 11.53 -14.26
N GLN A 463 16.40 10.81 -13.73
CA GLN A 463 16.62 9.56 -13.01
C GLN A 463 17.24 8.48 -13.88
N ARG A 464 16.77 8.29 -15.13
CA ARG A 464 17.43 7.39 -16.09
C ARG A 464 18.90 7.73 -16.32
N ILE A 465 19.27 9.00 -16.23
CA ILE A 465 20.67 9.46 -16.36
C ILE A 465 21.47 9.12 -15.09
N PHE A 466 20.87 9.31 -13.90
CA PHE A 466 21.52 8.96 -12.62
C PHE A 466 21.70 7.44 -12.44
N THR A 467 20.69 6.63 -12.79
CA THR A 467 20.79 5.16 -12.82
C THR A 467 21.87 4.69 -13.80
N ALA A 468 21.99 5.33 -14.97
CA ALA A 468 23.06 5.05 -15.95
C ALA A 468 24.47 5.44 -15.46
N LEU A 469 24.57 6.33 -14.47
CA LEU A 469 25.84 6.77 -13.87
C LEU A 469 26.17 6.03 -12.55
N GLY A 470 25.37 5.03 -12.16
CA GLY A 470 25.62 4.22 -10.96
C GLY A 470 25.33 4.94 -9.64
N HIS A 471 24.59 6.05 -9.67
CA HIS A 471 24.12 6.75 -8.48
C HIS A 471 22.62 6.50 -8.32
N ALA A 472 22.25 5.86 -7.21
CA ALA A 472 20.86 5.58 -6.91
C ALA A 472 20.12 6.85 -6.47
N LEU A 473 19.14 7.25 -7.28
CA LEU A 473 17.99 8.03 -6.83
C LEU A 473 16.83 7.05 -6.81
N THR A 474 16.28 6.82 -5.62
CA THR A 474 15.08 6.02 -5.37
C THR A 474 13.87 6.69 -6.02
N VAL A 475 13.67 6.46 -7.32
CA VAL A 475 12.39 6.65 -7.99
C VAL A 475 12.27 5.63 -9.09
N ASP A 476 11.12 5.01 -9.07
CA ASP A 476 10.79 3.81 -9.77
C ASP A 476 10.54 4.10 -11.28
N ALA A 477 10.99 3.23 -12.17
CA ALA A 477 10.91 3.44 -13.62
C ALA A 477 9.50 3.10 -14.18
N GLU A 478 8.47 3.42 -13.40
CA GLU A 478 7.04 3.11 -13.48
C GLU A 478 6.28 3.93 -14.54
N ASN A 479 6.82 4.05 -15.74
CA ASN A 479 6.22 4.94 -16.72
C ASN A 479 5.24 4.17 -17.62
N TRP A 480 3.94 4.40 -17.44
CA TRP A 480 2.88 3.97 -18.37
C TRP A 480 3.22 4.31 -19.84
N MET A 481 3.92 5.42 -20.06
CA MET A 481 4.33 5.91 -21.38
C MET A 481 5.71 5.40 -21.84
N ALA A 482 6.46 4.66 -21.02
CA ALA A 482 7.72 4.02 -21.45
C ALA A 482 7.44 2.97 -22.53
N HIS A 483 6.46 2.11 -22.30
CA HIS A 483 6.09 1.07 -23.25
C HIS A 483 5.16 1.62 -24.36
N LYS A 484 5.37 1.24 -25.63
CA LYS A 484 4.54 1.73 -26.76
C LYS A 484 3.21 0.98 -26.85
N GLY A 485 3.18 -0.31 -26.52
CA GLY A 485 1.98 -1.16 -26.53
C GLY A 485 0.97 -0.67 -25.51
N THR A 486 1.23 -0.90 -24.22
CA THR A 486 0.41 -0.47 -23.06
C THR A 486 -0.05 0.99 -23.19
N ALA A 487 0.85 1.93 -23.49
CA ALA A 487 0.49 3.33 -23.69
C ALA A 487 -0.51 3.55 -24.84
N SER A 488 -0.40 2.83 -25.95
CA SER A 488 -1.36 2.98 -27.05
C SER A 488 -2.74 2.46 -26.68
N VAL A 489 -2.80 1.36 -25.91
CA VAL A 489 -4.04 0.72 -25.50
C VAL A 489 -4.78 1.56 -24.47
N ILE A 490 -4.10 2.01 -23.41
CA ILE A 490 -4.73 2.86 -22.39
C ILE A 490 -5.26 4.17 -23.01
N LEU A 491 -4.54 4.73 -23.99
CA LEU A 491 -5.01 5.90 -24.72
C LEU A 491 -6.19 5.59 -25.64
N ASN A 492 -6.27 4.38 -26.20
CA ASN A 492 -7.42 3.94 -26.97
C ASN A 492 -8.64 3.72 -26.06
N ILE A 493 -8.44 3.17 -24.86
CA ILE A 493 -9.48 3.05 -23.83
C ILE A 493 -10.02 4.43 -23.51
N PHE A 494 -9.18 5.39 -23.13
CA PHE A 494 -9.64 6.77 -22.86
C PHE A 494 -10.36 7.41 -24.06
N ARG A 495 -10.05 6.99 -25.29
CA ARG A 495 -10.65 7.53 -26.53
C ARG A 495 -11.94 6.83 -26.96
N HIS A 496 -12.29 5.73 -26.32
CA HIS A 496 -13.37 4.89 -26.77
C HIS A 496 -14.72 5.57 -26.47
N ILE A 497 -15.66 5.50 -27.41
CA ILE A 497 -16.92 6.27 -27.28
C ILE A 497 -17.81 5.74 -26.15
N LYS A 498 -17.65 4.46 -25.79
CA LYS A 498 -18.41 3.80 -24.71
C LYS A 498 -17.73 3.85 -23.35
N THR A 499 -16.53 4.42 -23.26
CA THR A 499 -15.86 4.60 -21.96
C THR A 499 -16.23 5.95 -21.36
N PRO A 500 -16.06 6.14 -20.04
CA PRO A 500 -16.56 7.30 -19.34
C PRO A 500 -16.02 8.63 -19.88
N PRO A 501 -16.85 9.69 -19.99
CA PRO A 501 -16.38 11.02 -20.32
C PRO A 501 -15.48 11.64 -19.23
N LEU A 502 -15.62 11.22 -17.97
CA LEU A 502 -14.77 11.67 -16.85
C LEU A 502 -13.98 10.51 -16.22
N PHE A 503 -12.66 10.65 -16.21
CA PHE A 503 -11.74 9.78 -15.48
C PHE A 503 -11.09 10.55 -14.34
N ILE A 504 -11.10 9.98 -13.13
CA ILE A 504 -10.36 10.47 -11.98
C ILE A 504 -9.33 9.41 -11.61
N ILE A 505 -8.05 9.69 -11.80
CA ILE A 505 -6.95 8.76 -11.52
C ILE A 505 -6.35 9.13 -10.16
N LEU A 506 -6.38 8.21 -9.20
CA LEU A 506 -5.71 8.33 -7.91
C LEU A 506 -4.42 7.50 -7.94
N SER A 507 -3.30 8.09 -7.49
CA SER A 507 -1.98 7.43 -7.56
C SER A 507 -1.00 7.85 -6.46
N GLY A 508 0.08 7.09 -6.34
CA GLY A 508 1.10 7.14 -5.29
C GLY A 508 2.55 7.08 -5.79
N ASP A 509 3.41 6.41 -5.01
CA ASP A 509 4.77 5.94 -5.37
C ASP A 509 5.83 6.97 -5.81
N VAL A 510 5.71 8.23 -5.41
CA VAL A 510 6.66 9.28 -5.84
C VAL A 510 7.14 10.18 -4.71
N HIS A 511 6.61 10.02 -3.49
CA HIS A 511 6.95 10.80 -2.29
C HIS A 511 6.67 12.32 -2.38
N TYR A 512 5.83 12.74 -3.33
CA TYR A 512 5.28 14.10 -3.42
C TYR A 512 3.88 14.10 -4.06
N SER A 513 3.20 15.24 -3.97
CA SER A 513 1.81 15.36 -4.45
C SER A 513 1.68 16.38 -5.58
N PHE A 514 0.81 16.09 -6.54
CA PHE A 514 0.47 16.97 -7.67
C PHE A 514 -0.87 16.62 -8.30
N VAL A 515 -1.42 17.55 -9.09
CA VAL A 515 -2.66 17.34 -9.83
C VAL A 515 -2.52 17.79 -11.29
N TYR A 516 -2.92 16.92 -12.21
CA TYR A 516 -2.94 17.18 -13.64
C TYR A 516 -4.34 17.05 -14.23
N ASP A 517 -4.73 18.03 -15.04
CA ASP A 517 -5.86 17.93 -15.95
C ASP A 517 -5.34 17.55 -17.35
N VAL A 518 -5.81 16.43 -17.88
CA VAL A 518 -5.42 15.90 -19.18
C VAL A 518 -6.61 15.90 -20.13
N SER A 519 -6.42 16.47 -21.32
CA SER A 519 -7.37 16.44 -22.43
C SER A 519 -6.69 16.08 -23.75
N LEU A 520 -7.45 15.52 -24.68
CA LEU A 520 -7.00 15.17 -26.02
C LEU A 520 -7.14 16.36 -26.96
N LYS A 521 -6.08 16.66 -27.70
CA LYS A 521 -6.10 17.74 -28.71
C LYS A 521 -6.91 17.30 -29.94
N PHE A 522 -7.60 18.26 -30.56
CA PHE A 522 -8.27 18.10 -31.87
C PHE A 522 -9.44 17.09 -31.94
N ARG A 523 -10.19 16.90 -30.85
CA ARG A 523 -11.50 16.19 -30.85
C ARG A 523 -12.59 17.02 -30.20
N ARG A 524 -13.80 16.99 -30.76
CA ARG A 524 -14.98 17.69 -30.23
C ARG A 524 -15.49 17.13 -28.90
N ASN A 525 -15.29 15.83 -28.64
CA ASN A 525 -15.68 15.14 -27.39
C ASN A 525 -14.45 14.43 -26.81
N SER A 526 -13.54 15.18 -26.18
CA SER A 526 -12.41 14.58 -25.45
C SER A 526 -12.88 14.12 -24.07
N PRO A 527 -12.43 12.96 -23.56
CA PRO A 527 -12.56 12.68 -22.14
C PRO A 527 -11.85 13.78 -21.34
N ARG A 528 -12.39 14.10 -20.16
CA ARG A 528 -11.70 14.88 -19.14
C ARG A 528 -11.06 13.90 -18.17
N ILE A 529 -9.75 14.00 -18.02
CA ILE A 529 -8.99 13.14 -17.11
C ILE A 529 -8.36 14.01 -16.04
N VAL A 530 -8.61 13.71 -14.77
CA VAL A 530 -7.98 14.36 -13.63
C VAL A 530 -7.09 13.32 -12.94
N GLN A 531 -5.77 13.49 -12.96
CA GLN A 531 -4.88 12.68 -12.15
C GLN A 531 -4.53 13.43 -10.87
N PHE A 532 -4.85 12.83 -9.73
CA PHE A 532 -4.46 13.28 -8.41
C PHE A 532 -3.47 12.28 -7.82
N THR A 533 -2.21 12.69 -7.76
CA THR A 533 -1.15 11.92 -7.12
C THR A 533 -0.93 12.48 -5.73
N CYS A 534 -1.07 11.65 -4.70
CA CYS A 534 -0.76 11.99 -3.32
C CYS A 534 0.11 10.89 -2.71
N SER A 535 1.41 11.14 -2.71
CA SER A 535 2.40 10.18 -2.25
C SER A 535 3.24 10.81 -1.16
N GLY A 536 3.16 10.23 0.03
CA GLY A 536 3.81 10.75 1.23
C GLY A 536 2.86 10.90 2.40
N ILE A 537 2.17 9.82 2.78
CA ILE A 537 1.49 9.74 4.08
C ILE A 537 2.50 10.01 5.20
N LYS A 538 3.68 9.39 5.10
CA LYS A 538 4.82 9.55 6.03
C LYS A 538 6.14 9.26 5.33
N ASN A 539 6.33 9.75 4.11
CA ASN A 539 7.60 9.66 3.40
C ASN A 539 7.64 10.75 2.33
N VAL A 540 8.55 11.71 2.42
CA VAL A 540 8.62 12.78 1.41
C VAL A 540 9.95 12.81 0.70
N PHE A 541 9.95 13.34 -0.51
CA PHE A 541 11.14 13.46 -1.32
C PHE A 541 12.15 14.45 -0.69
N PRO A 542 13.47 14.33 -0.92
CA PRO A 542 14.40 15.33 -0.44
C PRO A 542 14.13 16.74 -1.01
N ASP A 543 13.88 17.71 -0.12
CA ASP A 543 13.44 19.08 -0.47
C ASP A 543 14.30 19.78 -1.52
N LYS A 544 15.63 19.68 -1.41
CA LYS A 544 16.53 20.38 -2.34
C LYS A 544 16.40 19.84 -3.77
N LEU A 545 16.26 18.53 -3.92
CA LEU A 545 16.18 17.86 -5.21
C LEU A 545 14.84 18.13 -5.89
N ILE A 546 13.73 17.98 -5.16
CA ILE A 546 12.40 18.22 -5.73
C ILE A 546 12.22 19.67 -6.18
N ASN A 547 12.74 20.63 -5.42
CA ASN A 547 12.66 22.05 -5.78
C ASN A 547 13.43 22.37 -7.06
N PHE A 548 14.57 21.71 -7.27
CA PHE A 548 15.35 21.84 -8.49
C PHE A 548 14.61 21.21 -9.68
N PHE A 549 14.08 19.99 -9.50
CA PHE A 549 13.38 19.29 -10.56
C PHE A 549 12.06 19.93 -10.95
N ASP A 550 11.26 20.45 -10.00
CA ASP A 550 10.01 21.15 -10.29
C ASP A 550 10.27 22.38 -11.16
N ARG A 551 11.26 23.21 -10.78
CA ARG A 551 11.64 24.41 -11.56
C ARG A 551 12.07 24.06 -12.98
N LEU A 552 12.94 23.07 -13.13
CA LEU A 552 13.36 22.66 -14.46
C LEU A 552 12.22 22.04 -15.26
N ASN A 553 11.31 21.29 -14.62
CA ASN A 553 10.16 20.68 -15.30
C ASN A 553 9.19 21.75 -15.82
N GLN A 554 8.93 22.78 -15.02
CA GLN A 554 8.12 23.93 -15.43
C GLN A 554 8.72 24.67 -16.63
N VAL A 555 10.05 24.73 -16.75
CA VAL A 555 10.73 25.33 -17.91
C VAL A 555 10.71 24.42 -19.13
N LEU A 556 11.13 23.16 -18.98
CA LEU A 556 11.36 22.23 -20.08
C LEU A 556 10.06 21.62 -20.63
N TYR A 557 9.06 21.40 -19.78
CA TYR A 557 7.82 20.69 -20.15
C TYR A 557 6.54 21.50 -19.85
N ALA A 558 6.65 22.83 -19.71
CA ALA A 558 5.50 23.72 -19.69
C ALA A 558 4.49 23.37 -20.81
N SER A 559 3.20 23.63 -20.60
CA SER A 559 2.14 23.24 -21.55
C SER A 559 2.36 23.74 -22.98
N ARG A 560 3.05 24.88 -23.13
CA ARG A 560 3.44 25.50 -24.41
C ARG A 560 4.86 25.16 -24.90
N SER A 561 5.60 24.31 -24.18
CA SER A 561 6.97 23.96 -24.53
C SER A 561 7.04 23.21 -25.87
N PRO A 562 7.95 23.60 -26.78
CA PRO A 562 8.16 22.90 -28.06
C PRO A 562 8.68 21.46 -27.85
N LEU A 563 9.31 21.17 -26.70
CA LEU A 563 9.75 19.82 -26.34
C LEU A 563 8.59 18.82 -26.25
N ASN A 564 7.36 19.30 -25.99
CA ASN A 564 6.19 18.44 -25.97
C ASN A 564 5.86 17.84 -27.35
N TRP A 565 6.25 18.48 -28.45
CA TRP A 565 6.06 17.97 -29.81
C TRP A 565 6.90 16.71 -30.11
N PHE A 566 8.09 16.63 -29.52
CA PHE A 566 8.99 15.48 -29.62
C PHE A 566 8.62 14.32 -28.71
N THR A 567 7.62 14.50 -27.84
CA THR A 567 7.21 13.47 -26.89
C THR A 567 5.96 12.73 -27.36
N LYS A 568 5.75 11.51 -26.86
CA LYS A 568 4.50 10.74 -27.09
C LYS A 568 3.23 11.47 -26.63
N ARG A 569 3.37 12.57 -25.86
CA ARG A 569 2.27 13.43 -25.38
C ARG A 569 1.79 14.48 -26.41
N ARG A 570 2.32 14.50 -27.65
CA ARG A 570 1.96 15.51 -28.67
C ARG A 570 0.46 15.63 -28.94
N THR A 571 -0.29 14.54 -28.80
CA THR A 571 -1.75 14.46 -29.01
C THR A 571 -2.58 14.84 -27.78
N MET A 572 -1.92 15.19 -26.67
CA MET A 572 -2.56 15.55 -25.39
C MET A 572 -2.16 16.96 -24.96
N LYS A 573 -3.05 17.58 -24.20
CA LYS A 573 -2.82 18.81 -23.45
C LYS A 573 -2.85 18.42 -21.97
N ILE A 574 -1.71 18.56 -21.30
CA ILE A 574 -1.60 18.39 -19.85
C ILE A 574 -1.49 19.78 -19.25
N LYS A 575 -2.44 20.13 -18.39
CA LYS A 575 -2.41 21.32 -17.56
C LYS A 575 -2.12 20.89 -16.13
N THR A 576 -1.32 21.66 -15.42
CA THR A 576 -1.02 21.43 -14.01
C THR A 576 -1.87 22.36 -13.17
N ARG A 577 -2.51 21.83 -12.11
CA ARG A 577 -3.19 22.67 -11.13
C ARG A 577 -2.17 23.21 -10.13
N HIS A 578 -2.30 24.48 -9.79
CA HIS A 578 -1.38 25.10 -8.85
C HIS A 578 -1.88 24.93 -7.41
N PRO A 579 -1.01 24.51 -6.48
CA PRO A 579 -1.33 24.49 -5.06
C PRO A 579 -1.49 25.92 -4.52
N LYS A 580 -2.68 26.24 -4.01
CA LYS A 580 -3.01 27.54 -3.43
C LYS A 580 -2.07 27.86 -2.27
N GLY A 581 -1.52 29.08 -2.27
CA GLY A 581 -0.59 29.54 -1.23
C GLY A 581 0.86 29.09 -1.41
N VAL A 582 1.17 28.20 -2.36
CA VAL A 582 2.54 27.75 -2.63
C VAL A 582 3.06 28.43 -3.91
N LYS A 583 3.79 29.54 -3.75
CA LYS A 583 4.25 30.37 -4.88
C LYS A 583 5.34 29.68 -5.72
N GLY A 584 5.16 29.67 -7.03
CA GLY A 584 6.19 29.26 -8.00
C GLY A 584 6.50 27.76 -8.02
N ARG A 585 5.61 26.94 -7.46
CA ARG A 585 5.73 25.47 -7.45
C ARG A 585 4.48 24.82 -8.02
N THR A 586 4.66 23.62 -8.54
CA THR A 586 3.56 22.75 -8.98
C THR A 586 3.48 21.46 -8.20
N LEU A 587 4.59 21.04 -7.59
CA LEU A 587 4.68 19.87 -6.73
C LEU A 587 4.63 20.31 -5.26
N VAL A 588 3.96 19.51 -4.42
CA VAL A 588 3.91 19.72 -2.97
C VAL A 588 4.65 18.58 -2.28
N ASN A 589 5.67 18.94 -1.49
CA ASN A 589 6.51 18.01 -0.75
C ASN A 589 6.21 18.10 0.75
N THR A 590 5.20 17.37 1.23
CA THR A 590 4.78 17.39 2.63
C THR A 590 4.05 16.10 2.98
N CYS A 591 4.11 15.70 4.25
CA CYS A 591 3.30 14.59 4.74
C CYS A 591 1.81 14.97 4.67
N ALA A 592 1.04 14.26 3.85
CA ALA A 592 -0.38 14.54 3.64
C ALA A 592 -1.17 13.34 3.09
N LEU A 593 -2.49 13.42 3.26
CA LEU A 593 -3.49 12.61 2.55
C LEU A 593 -4.12 13.44 1.42
N GLY A 594 -4.42 12.80 0.30
CA GLY A 594 -5.22 13.39 -0.76
C GLY A 594 -6.69 13.28 -0.41
N GLN A 595 -7.43 14.38 -0.51
CA GLN A 595 -8.87 14.43 -0.31
C GLN A 595 -9.53 14.92 -1.60
N LEU A 596 -10.28 14.03 -2.22
CA LEU A 596 -10.99 14.21 -3.47
C LEU A 596 -12.45 14.53 -3.18
N PHE A 597 -12.91 15.70 -3.62
CA PHE A 597 -14.31 16.05 -3.61
C PHE A 597 -14.90 15.98 -5.02
N ILE A 598 -16.03 15.29 -5.16
CA ILE A 598 -16.72 15.10 -6.44
C ILE A 598 -18.11 15.71 -6.31
N SER A 599 -18.40 16.72 -7.14
CA SER A 599 -19.73 17.30 -7.19
C SER A 599 -20.71 16.37 -7.90
N PRO A 600 -21.90 16.10 -7.31
CA PRO A 600 -22.93 15.30 -7.95
C PRO A 600 -23.43 15.89 -9.28
N ASP A 601 -23.55 17.22 -9.36
CA ASP A 601 -24.38 17.90 -10.37
C ASP A 601 -23.61 18.49 -11.55
N ASN A 602 -22.31 18.76 -11.42
CA ASN A 602 -21.53 19.50 -12.43
C ASN A 602 -20.17 18.89 -12.77
N ASP A 603 -19.91 17.67 -12.32
CA ASP A 603 -18.68 16.93 -12.58
C ASP A 603 -17.41 17.68 -12.12
N LYS A 604 -17.55 18.65 -11.22
CA LYS A 604 -16.42 19.36 -10.63
C LYS A 604 -15.68 18.40 -9.71
N VAL A 605 -14.37 18.38 -9.90
CA VAL A 605 -13.44 17.55 -9.14
C VAL A 605 -12.49 18.50 -8.43
N ASP A 606 -12.62 18.59 -7.11
CA ASP A 606 -11.74 19.41 -6.27
C ASP A 606 -10.74 18.49 -5.54
N CYS A 607 -9.46 18.85 -5.58
CA CYS A 607 -8.38 18.05 -5.01
C CYS A 607 -7.70 18.87 -3.91
N ARG A 608 -7.64 18.32 -2.70
CA ARG A 608 -7.02 18.96 -1.54
C ARG A 608 -6.04 18.02 -0.88
N LEU A 609 -4.97 18.56 -0.31
CA LEU A 609 -4.09 17.82 0.59
C LEU A 609 -4.49 18.13 2.02
N LEU A 610 -4.72 17.09 2.81
CA LEU A 610 -4.93 17.14 4.24
C LEU A 610 -3.59 16.81 4.92
N LYS A 611 -2.93 17.81 5.48
CA LYS A 611 -1.63 17.65 6.15
C LYS A 611 -1.80 17.05 7.54
N ALA A 612 -0.72 16.50 8.09
CA ALA A 612 -0.70 15.98 9.46
C ALA A 612 -1.03 17.05 10.52
N ASP A 613 -0.61 18.30 10.29
CA ASP A 613 -0.82 19.45 11.19
C ASP A 613 -2.26 20.01 11.18
N GLY A 614 -3.18 19.42 10.41
CA GLY A 614 -4.57 19.92 10.29
C GLY A 614 -4.79 20.89 9.14
N ASN A 615 -3.74 21.48 8.56
CA ASN A 615 -3.88 22.43 7.47
C ASN A 615 -4.22 21.74 6.15
N THR A 616 -4.87 22.47 5.24
CA THR A 616 -5.20 21.98 3.91
C THR A 616 -4.54 22.79 2.81
N ILE A 617 -4.17 22.13 1.71
CA ILE A 617 -3.68 22.76 0.49
C ILE A 617 -4.61 22.40 -0.66
N GLU A 618 -5.29 23.38 -1.23
CA GLU A 618 -6.20 23.19 -2.36
C GLU A 618 -5.46 23.35 -3.69
N PHE A 619 -5.69 22.46 -4.65
CA PHE A 619 -5.19 22.60 -6.01
C PHE A 619 -6.20 23.37 -6.87
N GLU A 620 -5.83 24.56 -7.31
CA GLU A 620 -6.69 25.46 -8.08
C GLU A 620 -7.03 24.84 -9.44
N SER A 621 -8.32 24.54 -9.64
CA SER A 621 -8.85 24.23 -10.97
C SER A 621 -8.68 25.46 -11.84
N GLN A 622 -7.86 25.38 -12.89
CA GLN A 622 -7.79 26.45 -13.87
C GLN A 622 -9.09 26.41 -14.65
N ASN A 623 -9.99 27.36 -14.41
CA ASN A 623 -11.14 27.58 -15.28
C ASN A 623 -10.65 27.68 -16.72
N ASP A 624 -11.31 26.96 -17.63
CA ASP A 624 -11.03 27.07 -19.06
C ASP A 624 -11.40 28.48 -19.52
N GLU A 625 -10.42 29.39 -19.50
CA GLU A 625 -10.34 30.50 -20.44
C GLU A 625 -10.00 29.98 -21.85
#